data_AF-A0A7T5REN8-F1
#
_entry.id   AF-A0A7T5REN8-F1
#
_cell.length_a   1.000
_cell.length_b   1.000
_cell.length_c   1.000
_cell.angle_alpha   90.00
_cell.angle_beta   90.00
_cell.angle_gamma   90.00
#
_symmetry.space_group_name_H-M   'P 1'
#
loop_
_entity.id
_entity.type
_entity.pdbx_description
1 polymer ?
#
loop_
_entity_poly.entity_id
_entity_poly.type
_entity_poly.pdbx_seq_one_letter_code
_entity_poly.pdbx_strand_id
1 'polypeptide(L)'
;MNPKSFLQIGGVVLFIVGLLGFFGVIGPTTESSIFGSFWWFDNAENWAHLVLGIVAIAASFVLGDSLQRGLVLVVGVLGILVGLYSVLGETMLLGATLQNPADTALHIIVGAWALWASYRS
;
A
#
# COMPACT_ATOMS: atom_id res chain seq x y z
N MET A 1 -8.98 15.04 6.40
CA MET A 1 -8.37 14.54 5.16
C MET A 1 -9.48 14.09 4.24
N ASN A 2 -9.43 14.47 2.96
CA ASN A 2 -10.39 14.07 1.93
C ASN A 2 -9.74 13.05 0.97
N PRO A 3 -10.49 12.45 0.03
CA PRO A 3 -9.94 11.46 -0.91
C PRO A 3 -8.73 11.97 -1.71
N LYS A 4 -8.77 13.22 -2.16
CA LYS A 4 -7.65 13.84 -2.90
C LYS A 4 -6.36 13.86 -2.08
N SER A 5 -6.43 14.34 -0.84
CA SER A 5 -5.27 14.38 0.05
C SER A 5 -4.76 12.98 0.38
N PHE A 6 -5.64 11.98 0.53
CA PHE A 6 -5.22 10.58 0.70
C PHE A 6 -4.45 10.08 -0.53
N LEU A 7 -4.97 10.31 -1.74
CA LEU A 7 -4.32 9.90 -2.99
C LEU A 7 -2.94 10.56 -3.16
N GLN A 8 -2.80 11.84 -2.78
CA GLN A 8 -1.54 12.56 -2.85
C GLN A 8 -0.52 12.06 -1.82
N ILE A 9 -0.90 12.07 -0.54
CA ILE A 9 0.02 11.71 0.55
C ILE A 9 0.32 10.21 0.49
N GLY A 10 -0.71 9.38 0.41
CA GLY A 10 -0.58 7.92 0.29
C GLY A 10 0.18 7.52 -0.97
N GLY A 11 -0.08 8.20 -2.10
CA GLY A 11 0.64 7.94 -3.34
C GLY A 11 2.14 8.26 -3.26
N VAL A 12 2.50 9.40 -2.64
CA VAL A 12 3.91 9.75 -2.39
C VAL A 12 4.58 8.73 -1.45
N VAL A 13 3.89 8.34 -0.37
CA VAL A 13 4.40 7.32 0.57
C VAL A 13 4.65 6.00 -0.15
N LEU A 14 3.67 5.50 -0.92
CA LEU A 14 3.78 4.25 -1.69
C LEU A 14 4.94 4.29 -2.69
N PHE A 15 5.08 5.41 -3.42
CA PHE A 15 6.19 5.59 -4.35
C PHE A 15 7.55 5.52 -3.64
N ILE A 16 7.69 6.21 -2.50
CA ILE A 16 8.94 6.22 -1.73
C ILE A 16 9.25 4.83 -1.16
N VAL A 17 8.30 4.14 -0.53
CA VAL A 17 8.57 2.82 0.06
C VAL A 17 8.89 1.76 -1.01
N GLY A 18 8.25 1.83 -2.18
CA GLY A 18 8.59 0.97 -3.31
C GLY A 18 10.03 1.19 -3.80
N LEU A 19 10.49 2.45 -3.89
CA LEU A 19 11.90 2.74 -4.18
C LEU A 19 12.83 2.21 -3.10
N LEU A 20 12.52 2.47 -1.82
CA LEU A 20 13.36 2.04 -0.69
C LEU A 20 13.52 0.52 -0.63
N GLY A 21 12.53 -0.25 -1.07
CA GLY A 21 12.65 -1.70 -1.23
C GLY A 21 13.64 -2.11 -2.32
N PHE A 22 13.70 -1.41 -3.46
CA PHE A 22 14.72 -1.70 -4.48
C PHE A 22 16.14 -1.28 -4.08
N PHE A 23 16.29 -0.30 -3.19
CA PHE A 23 17.59 0.25 -2.78
C PHE A 23 18.18 -0.44 -1.53
N GLY A 24 17.64 -1.57 -1.07
CA GLY A 24 18.21 -2.28 0.08
C GLY A 24 17.93 -1.60 1.42
N VAL A 25 16.82 -0.87 1.53
CA VAL A 25 16.38 -0.31 2.83
C VAL A 25 15.28 -1.19 3.43
N ILE A 26 14.30 -1.61 2.63
CA ILE A 26 13.13 -2.39 3.09
C ILE A 26 12.88 -3.61 2.18
N GLY A 27 13.92 -4.22 1.59
CA GLY A 27 13.78 -5.31 0.62
C GLY A 27 14.92 -5.32 -0.41
N PRO A 28 14.85 -6.13 -1.49
CA PRO A 28 13.77 -7.05 -1.83
C PRO A 28 13.84 -8.40 -1.11
N THR A 29 14.83 -8.62 -0.24
CA THR A 29 14.91 -9.82 0.61
C THR A 29 15.04 -9.42 2.07
N THR A 30 14.91 -10.40 2.97
CA THR A 30 15.12 -10.22 4.40
C THR A 30 16.53 -9.75 4.72
N GLU A 31 17.54 -10.22 4.00
CA GLU A 31 18.96 -9.89 4.22
C GLU A 31 19.30 -8.46 3.78
N SER A 32 18.57 -7.94 2.78
CA SER A 32 18.77 -6.60 2.26
C SER A 32 17.87 -5.56 2.94
N SER A 33 16.99 -5.94 3.86
CA SER A 33 16.21 -5.00 4.67
C SER A 33 16.97 -4.61 5.94
N ILE A 34 17.01 -3.32 6.28
CA ILE A 34 17.58 -2.86 7.57
C ILE A 34 16.75 -3.34 8.77
N PHE A 35 15.51 -3.80 8.52
CA PHE A 35 14.60 -4.35 9.52
C PHE A 35 14.62 -5.89 9.53
N GLY A 36 15.44 -6.53 8.69
CA GLY A 36 15.50 -7.99 8.59
C GLY A 36 14.15 -8.62 8.23
N SER A 37 13.85 -9.76 8.83
CA SER A 37 12.58 -10.48 8.65
C SER A 37 11.36 -9.78 9.26
N PHE A 38 11.54 -8.71 10.04
CA PHE A 38 10.41 -8.01 10.67
C PHE A 38 9.60 -7.21 9.64
N TRP A 39 10.30 -6.56 8.69
CA TRP A 39 9.65 -5.77 7.65
C TRP A 39 10.49 -5.71 6.38
N TRP A 40 9.96 -6.27 5.30
CA TRP A 40 10.61 -6.28 3.99
C TRP A 40 9.57 -6.52 2.91
N PHE A 41 9.78 -5.98 1.71
CA PHE A 41 8.92 -6.19 0.56
C PHE A 41 9.66 -6.95 -0.51
N ASP A 42 9.05 -7.94 -1.13
CA ASP A 42 9.65 -8.60 -2.28
C ASP A 42 9.62 -7.72 -3.54
N ASN A 43 10.17 -8.21 -4.66
CA ASN A 43 10.17 -7.46 -5.92
C ASN A 43 8.76 -7.15 -6.43
N ALA A 44 7.80 -8.06 -6.25
CA ALA A 44 6.42 -7.86 -6.72
C ALA A 44 5.72 -6.76 -5.90
N GLU A 45 5.89 -6.76 -4.58
CA GLU A 45 5.37 -5.73 -3.67
C GLU A 45 6.01 -4.37 -3.96
N ASN A 46 7.32 -4.32 -4.17
CA ASN A 46 8.02 -3.07 -4.49
C ASN A 46 7.52 -2.46 -5.80
N TRP A 47 7.30 -3.29 -6.83
CA TRP A 47 6.68 -2.84 -8.07
C TRP A 47 5.24 -2.38 -7.87
N ALA A 48 4.44 -3.12 -7.09
CA ALA A 48 3.07 -2.76 -6.78
C ALA A 48 3.01 -1.39 -6.08
N HIS A 49 3.79 -1.17 -5.03
CA HIS A 49 3.86 0.10 -4.32
C HIS A 49 4.32 1.25 -5.22
N LEU A 50 5.35 1.04 -6.04
CA LEU A 50 5.86 2.06 -6.95
C LEU A 50 4.80 2.49 -7.98
N VAL A 51 4.18 1.52 -8.67
CA VAL A 51 3.18 1.78 -9.72
C VAL A 51 1.91 2.37 -9.12
N LEU A 52 1.40 1.78 -8.03
CA LEU A 52 0.21 2.29 -7.35
C LEU A 52 0.43 3.69 -6.79
N GLY A 53 1.64 4.01 -6.32
CA GLY A 53 2.00 5.36 -5.90
C GLY A 53 1.87 6.38 -7.03
N ILE A 54 2.44 6.08 -8.20
CA ILE A 54 2.33 6.93 -9.40
C ILE A 54 0.86 7.10 -9.82
N VAL A 55 0.12 5.99 -9.89
CA VAL A 55 -1.29 5.99 -10.30
C VAL A 55 -2.16 6.79 -9.31
N ALA A 56 -1.93 6.66 -8.00
CA ALA A 56 -2.67 7.40 -6.98
C ALA A 56 -2.42 8.91 -7.10
N ILE A 57 -1.16 9.33 -7.26
CA ILE A 57 -0.82 10.75 -7.46
C ILE A 57 -1.51 11.27 -8.72
N ALA A 58 -1.40 10.57 -9.85
CA ALA A 58 -2.04 10.96 -11.10
C ALA A 58 -3.57 11.06 -10.96
N ALA A 59 -4.21 10.06 -10.34
CA ALA A 59 -5.64 10.03 -10.10
C ALA A 59 -6.12 11.25 -9.29
N SER A 60 -5.31 11.77 -8.37
CA SER A 60 -5.64 12.95 -7.56
C SER A 60 -5.78 14.25 -8.37
N PHE A 61 -5.19 14.31 -9.56
CA PHE A 61 -5.23 15.46 -10.46
C PHE A 61 -6.19 15.27 -11.64
N VAL A 62 -6.39 14.03 -12.09
CA VAL A 62 -7.17 13.73 -13.31
C VAL A 62 -8.63 13.39 -13.00
N LEU A 63 -8.91 12.69 -11.89
CA LEU A 63 -10.27 12.23 -11.59
C LEU A 63 -11.09 13.31 -10.88
N GLY A 64 -12.40 13.36 -11.16
CA GLY A 64 -13.34 14.17 -10.39
C GLY A 64 -13.65 13.58 -9.01
N ASP A 65 -14.18 14.40 -8.11
CA ASP A 65 -14.35 14.09 -6.68
C ASP A 65 -15.07 12.76 -6.40
N SER A 66 -16.16 12.47 -7.13
CA SER A 66 -16.92 11.22 -6.96
C SER A 66 -16.09 9.98 -7.30
N LEU A 67 -15.29 10.04 -8.37
CA LEU A 67 -14.40 8.95 -8.78
C LEU A 67 -13.23 8.80 -7.81
N GLN A 68 -12.65 9.90 -7.32
CA GLN A 68 -11.62 9.84 -6.29
C GLN A 68 -12.15 9.18 -5.01
N ARG A 69 -13.36 9.56 -4.57
CA ARG A 69 -14.01 8.93 -3.41
C ARG A 69 -14.22 7.43 -3.62
N GLY A 70 -14.76 7.04 -4.78
CA GLY A 70 -14.98 5.63 -5.12
C GLY A 70 -13.68 4.83 -5.16
N LEU A 71 -12.63 5.37 -5.77
CA LEU A 71 -11.31 4.76 -5.82
C LEU A 71 -10.73 4.55 -4.41
N VAL A 72 -10.75 5.59 -3.58
CA VAL A 72 -10.21 5.51 -2.21
C VAL A 72 -11.02 4.54 -1.34
N LEU A 73 -12.34 4.46 -1.53
CA LEU A 73 -13.18 3.46 -0.88
C LEU A 73 -12.75 2.03 -1.26
N VAL A 74 -12.57 1.76 -2.56
CA VAL A 74 -12.13 0.45 -3.06
C VAL A 74 -10.75 0.09 -2.51
N VAL A 75 -9.79 1.02 -2.55
CA VAL A 75 -8.46 0.84 -1.94
C VAL A 75 -8.59 0.51 -0.46
N GLY A 76 -9.46 1.20 0.27
CA GLY A 76 -9.70 0.92 1.68
C GLY A 76 -10.23 -0.47 1.96
N VAL A 77 -11.25 -0.90 1.21
CA VAL A 77 -11.81 -2.26 1.34
C VAL A 77 -10.75 -3.31 1.00
N LEU A 78 -10.04 -3.15 -0.13
CA LEU A 78 -9.01 -4.09 -0.55
C LEU A 78 -7.86 -4.16 0.45
N GLY A 79 -7.39 -3.02 0.99
CA GLY A 79 -6.33 -2.99 2.00
C GLY A 79 -6.71 -3.78 3.27
N ILE A 80 -7.95 -3.61 3.76
CA ILE A 80 -8.45 -4.40 4.89
C ILE A 80 -8.51 -5.88 4.52
N LEU A 81 -9.06 -6.24 3.36
CA LEU A 81 -9.21 -7.64 2.96
C LEU A 81 -7.85 -8.33 2.78
N VAL A 82 -6.87 -7.66 2.17
CA VAL A 82 -5.51 -8.18 2.01
C VAL A 82 -4.85 -8.37 3.38
N GLY A 83 -4.93 -7.38 4.26
CA GLY A 83 -4.37 -7.48 5.61
C GLY A 83 -5.06 -8.53 6.49
N LEU A 84 -6.37 -8.77 6.33
CA LEU A 84 -7.04 -9.87 7.03
C LEU A 84 -6.67 -11.23 6.43
N TYR A 85 -6.49 -11.29 5.11
CA TYR A 85 -6.09 -12.50 4.41
C TYR A 85 -4.67 -12.93 4.79
N SER A 86 -3.73 -12.00 4.97
CA SER A 86 -2.35 -12.30 5.39
C SER A 86 -2.26 -12.89 6.80
N VAL A 87 -3.23 -12.62 7.67
CA VAL A 87 -3.31 -13.24 9.03
C VAL A 87 -3.60 -14.75 8.95
N LEU A 88 -4.17 -15.25 7.84
CA LEU A 88 -4.55 -16.66 7.70
C LEU A 88 -3.38 -17.59 7.39
N GLY A 89 -2.16 -17.06 7.24
CA GLY A 89 -0.92 -17.84 7.08
C GLY A 89 -0.07 -17.40 5.90
N GLU A 90 0.97 -18.19 5.61
CA GLU A 90 1.87 -17.97 4.47
C GLU A 90 1.10 -18.04 3.16
N THR A 91 0.80 -16.87 2.60
CA THR A 91 0.01 -16.75 1.38
C THR A 91 0.74 -15.90 0.36
N MET A 92 0.85 -16.44 -0.85
CA MET A 92 1.24 -15.69 -2.03
C MET A 92 -0.04 -15.06 -2.60
N LEU A 93 -0.06 -13.74 -2.74
CA LEU A 93 -1.15 -13.03 -3.38
C LEU A 93 -0.62 -12.25 -4.57
N LEU A 94 -1.06 -12.58 -5.77
CA LEU A 94 -0.61 -11.93 -7.02
C LEU A 94 0.93 -11.96 -7.23
N GLY A 95 1.61 -12.97 -6.66
CA GLY A 95 3.07 -13.10 -6.77
C GLY A 95 3.86 -12.37 -5.68
N ALA A 96 3.19 -11.72 -4.73
CA ALA A 96 3.78 -11.06 -3.56
C ALA A 96 3.73 -11.95 -2.31
N THR A 97 4.81 -11.96 -1.54
CA THR A 97 4.91 -12.63 -0.23
C THR A 97 4.36 -11.74 0.89
N LEU A 98 3.16 -12.03 1.40
CA LEU A 98 2.55 -11.27 2.52
C LEU A 98 3.09 -11.68 3.91
N GLN A 99 4.34 -12.16 3.98
CA GLN A 99 4.84 -12.96 5.11
C GLN A 99 5.34 -12.15 6.32
N ASN A 100 5.39 -10.82 6.27
CA ASN A 100 5.90 -10.05 7.41
C ASN A 100 4.77 -9.42 8.27
N PRO A 101 4.85 -9.48 9.61
CA PRO A 101 3.81 -8.95 10.50
C PRO A 101 3.55 -7.45 10.32
N ALA A 102 4.59 -6.70 9.95
CA ALA A 102 4.48 -5.26 9.71
C ALA A 102 3.69 -4.93 8.43
N ASP A 103 3.73 -5.79 7.43
CA ASP A 103 3.01 -5.64 6.16
C ASP A 103 1.52 -5.95 6.32
N THR A 104 1.19 -6.96 7.11
CA THR A 104 -0.19 -7.20 7.57
C THR A 104 -0.75 -5.95 8.26
N ALA A 105 0.00 -5.39 9.22
CA ALA A 105 -0.41 -4.17 9.90
C ALA A 105 -0.50 -2.97 8.95
N LEU A 106 0.43 -2.83 8.02
CA LEU A 106 0.44 -1.77 7.00
C LEU A 106 -0.84 -1.79 6.18
N HIS A 107 -1.21 -2.95 5.63
CA HIS A 107 -2.42 -3.10 4.82
C HIS A 107 -3.69 -2.75 5.60
N ILE A 108 -3.80 -3.20 6.86
CA ILE A 108 -4.93 -2.87 7.72
C ILE A 108 -4.98 -1.37 8.03
N ILE A 109 -3.85 -0.77 8.42
CA ILE A 109 -3.77 0.64 8.80
C ILE A 109 -4.06 1.55 7.60
N VAL A 110 -3.43 1.29 6.45
CA VAL A 110 -3.64 2.04 5.22
C VAL A 110 -5.06 1.85 4.70
N GLY A 111 -5.59 0.62 4.77
CA GLY A 111 -6.97 0.31 4.42
C GLY A 111 -7.97 1.11 5.28
N ALA A 112 -7.78 1.12 6.60
CA ALA A 112 -8.60 1.91 7.53
C ALA A 112 -8.48 3.41 7.28
N TRP A 113 -7.28 3.92 7.00
CA TRP A 113 -7.04 5.31 6.67
C TRP A 113 -7.74 5.73 5.37
N ALA A 114 -7.70 4.88 4.34
CA ALA A 114 -8.39 5.09 3.08
C ALA A 114 -9.91 5.10 3.26
N LEU A 115 -10.47 4.11 3.97
CA LEU A 115 -11.91 4.07 4.29
C LEU A 115 -12.32 5.37 4.99
N TRP A 116 -11.61 5.77 6.04
CA TRP A 116 -11.87 7.01 6.76
C TRP A 116 -11.80 8.25 5.86
N ALA A 117 -10.82 8.34 4.95
CA ALA A 117 -10.70 9.44 4.00
C ALA A 117 -11.86 9.46 3.00
N SER A 118 -12.38 8.29 2.59
CA SER A 118 -13.51 8.19 1.66
C SER A 118 -14.83 8.72 2.24
N TYR A 119 -15.04 8.63 3.56
CA TYR A 119 -16.26 9.09 4.22
C TYR A 119 -16.29 10.60 4.52
N ARG A 120 -15.18 11.31 4.35
CA ARG A 120 -15.05 12.75 4.66
C ARG A 120 -15.11 13.63 3.40
N SER A 121 -15.87 13.18 2.40
CA SER A 121 -16.08 13.88 1.12
C SER A 121 -17.30 14.77 1.18
#